data_AF-A0A380DSB9-F1
#
_entry.id   AF-A0A380DSB9-F1
#
_cell.length_a   1.000
_cell.length_b   1.000
_cell.length_c   1.000
_cell.angle_alpha   90.00
_cell.angle_beta   90.00
_cell.angle_gamma   90.00
#
_symmetry.space_group_name_H-M   'P 1'
#
loop_
_entity.id
_entity.type
_entity.pdbx_description
1 polymer ?
#
loop_
_entity_poly.entity_id
_entity_poly.type
_entity_poly.pdbx_seq_one_letter_code
_entity_poly.pdbx_strand_id
1 'polypeptide(L)'
;MFDSIRETIDYAVENNMSFADIMVKEEMELSGKSRDEVRAQMKQNLDVMRDAVIKGTTGDGVESVTGYTGHDAAKLRDYNGNTSCFVWI
;
A
#
# COMPACT_ATOMS: atom_id res chain seq x y z
N MET A 1 12.98 7.69 14.90
CA MET A 1 12.54 8.40 16.13
C MET A 1 12.46 7.48 17.36
N PHE A 2 12.20 6.17 17.22
CA PHE A 2 12.18 5.19 18.32
C PHE A 2 12.77 3.85 17.89
N ASP A 3 13.28 3.06 18.84
CA ASP A 3 13.92 1.76 18.58
C ASP A 3 12.94 0.58 18.77
N SER A 4 11.76 0.82 19.33
CA SER A 4 10.73 -0.20 19.53
C SER A 4 9.29 0.30 19.35
N ILE A 5 8.39 -0.64 19.02
CA ILE A 5 6.94 -0.39 18.95
C ILE A 5 6.41 0.08 20.32
N ARG A 6 6.96 -0.44 21.42
CA ARG A 6 6.56 -0.07 22.78
C ARG A 6 6.79 1.42 23.02
N GLU A 7 7.99 1.92 22.72
CA GLU A 7 8.32 3.35 22.85
C GLU A 7 7.40 4.24 22.03
N THR A 8 7.03 3.79 20.83
CA THR A 8 6.11 4.54 19.97
C THR A 8 4.70 4.63 20.57
N ILE A 9 4.22 3.54 21.19
CA ILE A 9 2.92 3.51 21.86
C ILE A 9 2.95 4.38 23.12
N ASP A 10 3.99 4.26 23.95
CA ASP A 10 4.12 5.03 25.19
C ASP A 10 4.14 6.54 24.87
N TYR A 11 4.92 6.94 23.86
CA TYR A 11 4.97 8.32 23.38
C TYR A 11 3.61 8.83 22.88
N ALA A 12 2.86 7.99 22.14
CA ALA A 12 1.52 8.32 21.66
C ALA A 12 0.54 8.61 22.80
N VAL A 13 0.57 7.76 23.84
CA VAL A 13 -0.29 7.88 25.02
C VAL A 13 0.09 9.12 25.84
N GLU A 14 1.38 9.33 26.10
CA GLU A 14 1.88 10.47 26.89
C GLU A 14 1.57 11.82 26.23
N ASN A 15 1.69 11.90 24.90
CA ASN A 15 1.47 13.14 24.15
C ASN A 15 0.03 13.30 23.64
N ASN A 16 -0.86 12.34 23.95
CA ASN A 16 -2.24 12.29 23.45
C ASN A 16 -2.31 12.46 21.91
N MET A 17 -1.37 11.81 21.21
CA MET A 17 -1.22 11.86 19.76
C MET A 17 -1.60 10.52 19.14
N SER A 18 -2.11 10.55 17.91
CA SER A 18 -2.33 9.32 17.16
C SER A 18 -1.01 8.78 16.60
N PHE A 19 -0.93 7.46 16.42
CA PHE A 19 0.19 6.83 15.71
C PHE A 19 0.39 7.41 14.30
N ALA A 20 -0.71 7.77 13.63
CA ALA A 20 -0.64 8.40 12.31
C ALA A 20 0.02 9.79 12.37
N ASP A 21 -0.24 10.58 13.41
CA ASP A 21 0.40 11.89 13.57
C ASP A 21 1.88 11.77 13.92
N ILE A 22 2.26 10.75 14.68
CA ILE A 22 3.67 10.42 14.95
C ILE A 22 4.40 10.10 13.65
N MET A 23 3.82 9.23 12.82
CA MET A 23 4.41 8.85 11.54
C MET A 23 4.53 10.02 10.57
N VAL A 24 3.51 10.89 10.51
CA VAL A 24 3.56 12.09 9.67
C VAL A 24 4.65 13.04 10.16
N LYS A 25 4.81 13.21 11.48
CA LYS A 25 5.85 14.06 12.06
C LYS A 25 7.25 13.54 11.77
N GLU A 26 7.47 12.24 11.92
CA GLU A 26 8.76 11.61 11.57
C GLU A 26 9.10 11.83 10.09
N GLU A 27 8.13 11.65 9.19
CA GLU A 27 8.33 11.89 7.76
C GLU A 27 8.60 13.37 7.43
N MET A 28 7.96 14.30 8.17
CA MET A 28 8.28 15.73 8.07
C MET A 28 9.72 16.03 8.48
N GLU A 29 10.20 15.43 9.58
CA GLU A 29 11.56 15.60 10.07
C GLU A 29 12.60 15.01 9.11
N LEU A 30 12.32 13.84 8.53
CA LEU A 30 13.20 13.16 7.57
C LEU A 30 13.28 13.88 6.21
N SER A 31 12.14 14.35 5.70
CA SER A 31 12.05 14.96 4.37
C SER A 31 12.22 16.48 4.36
N GLY A 32 12.14 17.13 5.53
CA GLY A 32 12.18 18.59 5.67
C GLY A 32 10.95 19.30 5.09
N LYS A 33 9.85 18.57 4.86
CA LYS A 33 8.64 19.07 4.21
C LYS A 33 7.55 19.44 5.21
N SER A 34 6.63 20.29 4.79
CA SER A 34 5.42 20.57 5.57
C SER A 34 4.50 19.34 5.64
N ARG A 35 3.60 19.35 6.64
CA ARG A 35 2.61 18.28 6.82
C ARG A 35 1.78 18.02 5.57
N ASP A 36 1.37 19.09 4.90
CA ASP A 36 0.50 18.99 3.72
C ASP A 36 1.24 18.42 2.52
N GLU A 37 2.51 18.76 2.33
CA GLU A 37 3.37 18.18 1.29
C GLU A 37 3.64 16.70 1.54
N VAL A 38 3.90 16.31 2.79
CA VAL A 38 4.05 14.90 3.18
C VAL A 38 2.78 14.11 2.88
N ARG A 39 1.60 14.64 3.27
CA ARG A 39 0.31 14.00 2.96
C ARG A 39 0.01 13.95 1.47
N ALA A 40 0.38 14.99 0.72
CA ALA A 40 0.24 15.00 -0.74
C ALA A 40 1.12 13.91 -1.38
N GLN A 41 2.37 13.77 -0.93
CA GLN A 41 3.28 12.73 -1.43
C GLN A 41 2.77 11.33 -1.10
N MET A 42 2.31 11.08 0.13
CA MET A 42 1.71 9.80 0.51
C MET A 42 0.49 9.46 -0.34
N LYS A 43 -0.34 10.46 -0.66
CA LYS A 43 -1.48 10.30 -1.57
C LYS A 43 -1.03 9.92 -2.98
N GLN A 44 -0.04 10.61 -3.53
CA GLN A 44 0.50 10.27 -4.85
C GLN A 44 1.06 8.84 -4.88
N ASN A 45 1.79 8.43 -3.84
CA ASN A 45 2.29 7.06 -3.75
C ASN A 45 1.15 6.03 -3.73
N LEU A 46 0.09 6.29 -2.97
CA LEU A 46 -1.09 5.44 -2.93
C LEU A 46 -1.80 5.35 -4.28
N ASP A 47 -1.91 6.47 -5.00
CA ASP A 47 -2.54 6.50 -6.32
C ASP A 47 -1.72 5.68 -7.34
N VAL A 48 -0.38 5.76 -7.30
CA VAL A 48 0.50 4.91 -8.12
C VAL A 48 0.32 3.42 -7.80
N MET A 49 0.21 3.05 -6.52
CA MET A 49 -0.04 1.66 -6.12
C MET A 49 -1.39 1.15 -6.62
N ARG A 50 -2.43 1.98 -6.56
CA ARG A 50 -3.76 1.65 -7.10
C ARG A 50 -3.73 1.47 -8.61
N ASP A 51 -3.07 2.38 -9.32
CA ASP A 51 -2.90 2.30 -10.76
C ASP A 51 -2.13 1.04 -11.16
N ALA A 52 -1.11 0.65 -10.39
CA ALA A 52 -0.37 -0.58 -10.62
C ALA A 52 -1.26 -1.83 -10.47
N VAL A 53 -2.16 -1.85 -9.48
CA VAL A 53 -3.14 -2.93 -9.33
C VAL A 53 -4.09 -2.98 -10.53
N ILE A 54 -4.64 -1.84 -10.95
CA ILE A 54 -5.54 -1.77 -12.11
C ILE A 54 -4.82 -2.25 -13.37
N LYS A 55 -3.60 -1.77 -13.63
CA LYS A 55 -2.77 -2.20 -14.78
C LYS A 55 -2.44 -3.69 -14.73
N GLY A 56 -2.14 -4.23 -13.56
CA GLY A 56 -1.84 -5.65 -13.38
C GLY A 56 -3.05 -6.55 -13.59
N THR A 57 -4.26 -6.07 -13.28
CA THR A 57 -5.48 -6.87 -13.27
C THR A 57 -6.40 -6.63 -14.46
N THR A 58 -6.13 -5.68 -15.35
CA THR A 58 -6.99 -5.35 -16.50
C THR A 58 -6.39 -5.91 -17.81
N GLY A 59 -7.25 -6.36 -18.73
CA GLY A 59 -6.81 -6.95 -19.99
C GLY A 59 -6.08 -8.28 -19.78
N ASP A 60 -5.05 -8.52 -20.58
CA ASP A 60 -4.13 -9.66 -20.46
C ASP A 60 -3.21 -9.54 -19.22
N GLY A 61 -3.17 -8.38 -18.57
CA GLY A 61 -2.29 -8.10 -17.43
C GLY A 61 -0.92 -7.58 -17.86
N VAL A 62 0.05 -7.58 -16.95
CA VAL A 62 1.43 -7.13 -17.23
C VAL A 62 2.31 -8.30 -17.65
N GLU A 63 3.10 -8.11 -18.72
CA GLU A 63 4.12 -9.05 -19.20
C GLU A 63 5.52 -8.52 -18.86
N SER A 64 6.40 -9.40 -18.38
CA SER A 64 7.81 -9.07 -18.17
C SER A 64 8.49 -8.80 -19.52
N VAL A 65 9.40 -7.83 -19.54
CA VAL A 65 10.24 -7.50 -20.69
C VAL A 65 11.03 -8.72 -21.21
N THR A 66 11.29 -9.70 -20.33
CA THR A 66 12.02 -10.94 -20.67
C THR A 66 11.12 -12.07 -21.19
N GLY A 67 9.79 -11.90 -21.20
CA GLY A 67 8.83 -12.90 -21.68
C GLY A 67 8.68 -14.15 -20.80
N TYR A 68 9.41 -14.25 -19.68
CA TYR A 68 9.38 -15.44 -18.81
C TYR A 68 8.28 -15.42 -17.75
N THR A 69 7.77 -14.24 -17.40
CA THR A 69 6.75 -14.05 -16.35
C THR A 69 5.74 -13.00 -16.78
N GLY A 70 4.47 -13.16 -16.42
CA GLY A 70 3.42 -12.21 -16.75
C GLY A 70 2.03 -12.83 -16.72
N HIS A 71 1.01 -11.97 -16.72
CA HIS A 71 -0.42 -12.35 -16.78
C HIS A 71 -0.98 -13.07 -15.54
N ASP A 72 -0.18 -13.31 -14.49
CA ASP A 72 -0.62 -14.06 -13.30
C ASP A 72 -1.78 -13.37 -12.57
N ALA A 73 -1.76 -12.04 -12.49
CA ALA A 73 -2.84 -11.26 -11.90
C ALA A 73 -4.14 -11.34 -12.74
N ALA A 74 -4.04 -11.40 -14.08
CA ALA A 74 -5.20 -11.62 -14.96
C ALA A 74 -5.74 -13.05 -14.83
N LYS A 75 -4.86 -14.05 -14.78
CA LYS A 75 -5.24 -15.47 -14.54
C LYS A 75 -5.93 -15.65 -13.19
N LEU A 76 -5.43 -15.01 -12.13
CA LEU A 76 -6.07 -15.03 -10.80
C LEU A 76 -7.42 -14.33 -10.79
N ARG A 77 -7.58 -13.20 -11.50
CA ARG A 77 -8.88 -12.54 -11.69
C ARG A 77 -9.86 -13.50 -12.37
N ASP A 78 -9.46 -14.13 -13.47
CA ASP A 78 -10.31 -15.04 -14.23
C ASP A 78 -10.64 -16.30 -13.42
N TYR A 79 -9.68 -16.83 -12.66
CA TYR A 79 -9.89 -17.92 -11.72
C TYR A 79 -10.90 -17.55 -10.62
N ASN A 80 -10.75 -16.37 -10.01
CA ASN A 80 -11.67 -15.87 -8.98
C ASN A 80 -13.08 -15.57 -9.53
N GLY A 81 -13.21 -15.23 -10.81
CA GLY A 81 -14.51 -15.04 -11.47
C GLY A 81 -15.19 -16.35 -11.86
N ASN A 82 -14.41 -17.40 -12.11
CA ASN A 82 -14.89 -18.71 -12.58
C ASN A 82 -15.08 -19.74 -11.45
N THR A 83 -14.76 -19.40 -10.20
CA THR A 83 -15.10 -20.19 -9.00
C THR A 83 -16.57 -20.05 -8.61
N SER A 84 -17.45 -20.35 -9.56
CA SER A 84 -18.75 -20.98 -9.27
C SER A 84 -18.58 -22.49 -9.42
N CYS A 85 -17.72 -23.09 -8.57
CA CYS A 85 -17.65 -24.54 -8.46
C CYS A 85 -17.67 -24.95 -6.98
N PHE A 86 -18.84 -25.47 -6.60
CA PHE A 86 -19.09 -26.42 -5.51
C PHE A 86 -18.92 -25.93 -4.05
N VAL A 87 -19.92 -25.20 -3.57
CA VAL A 87 -20.40 -25.38 -2.19
C VAL A 87 -21.78 -26.02 -2.25
N TRP A 88 -21.78 -27.36 -2.35
CA TRP A 88 -22.84 -28.22 -1.84
C TRP A 88 -22.15 -29.21 -0.89
N ILE A 89 -21.75 -28.72 0.28
CA ILE A 89 -21.73 -29.44 1.56
C ILE A 89 -22.10 -28.41 2.63
#